data_AF-A0A8T7CQH7-F1
#
_entry.id   AF-A0A8T7CQH7-F1
#
_cell.length_a   1.000
_cell.length_b   1.000
_cell.length_c   1.000
_cell.angle_alpha   90.00
_cell.angle_beta   90.00
_cell.angle_gamma   90.00
#
_symmetry.space_group_name_H-M   'P 1'
#
loop_
_entity.id
_entity.type
_entity.pdbx_description
1 polymer ?
#
loop_
_entity_poly.entity_id
_entity_poly.type
_entity_poly.pdbx_seq_one_letter_code
_entity_poly.pdbx_strand_id
1 'polypeptide(L)' 'FLFRNLGHIVSRGHMLESVWGHNQDINTRTADTHISRIRNKLGLVPENGWRISAIYHHGYRLEQVETGDATSTTH' A
#
# COMPACT_ATOMS: atom_id res chain seq x y z
N PHE A 1 -7.66 8.77 0.20
CA PHE A 1 -7.54 7.94 1.41
C PHE A 1 -6.10 7.51 1.68
N LEU A 2 -5.39 6.91 0.72
CA LEU A 2 -3.99 6.46 0.89
C LEU A 2 -3.03 7.55 1.41
N PHE A 3 -2.94 8.70 0.74
CA PHE A 3 -2.10 9.82 1.19
C PHE A 3 -2.52 10.41 2.54
N ARG A 4 -3.76 10.17 2.98
CA ARG A 4 -4.26 10.60 4.29
C ARG A 4 -3.92 9.62 5.41
N ASN A 5 -3.62 8.37 5.06
CA ASN A 5 -3.25 7.28 5.98
C ASN A 5 -1.77 6.92 5.79
N LEU A 6 -0.95 7.92 5.49
CA LEU A 6 0.48 7.75 5.26
C LEU A 6 1.16 7.32 6.57
N GLY A 7 1.90 6.20 6.54
CA GLY A 7 2.50 5.61 7.74
C GLY A 7 1.54 4.75 8.58
N HIS A 8 0.24 4.71 8.27
CA HIS A 8 -0.74 3.89 8.98
C HIS A 8 -0.95 2.54 8.30
N ILE A 9 -1.10 1.49 9.12
CA ILE A 9 -1.46 0.16 8.65
C ILE A 9 -2.95 0.15 8.37
N VAL A 10 -3.32 -0.10 7.12
CA VAL A 10 -4.72 -0.26 6.72
C VAL A 10 -4.99 -1.75 6.53
N SER A 11 -5.99 -2.29 7.23
CA SER A 11 -6.38 -3.68 7.11
C SER A 11 -6.80 -4.02 5.68
N ARG A 12 -6.58 -5.27 5.25
CA ARG A 12 -6.86 -5.72 3.88
C ARG A 12 -8.27 -5.36 3.42
N GLY A 13 -9.29 -5.67 4.23
CA GLY A 13 -10.69 -5.33 3.91
C GLY A 13 -10.92 -3.83 3.78
N HIS A 14 -10.37 -3.03 4.70
CA HIS A 14 -10.57 -1.59 4.71
C HIS A 14 -9.79 -0.86 3.59
N MET A 15 -8.61 -1.37 3.22
CA MET A 15 -7.86 -0.87 2.07
C MET A 15 -8.58 -1.19 0.78
N LEU A 16 -9.08 -2.42 0.64
CA LEU A 16 -9.89 -2.84 -0.51
C LEU A 16 -11.15 -1.96 -0.63
N GLU A 17 -11.91 -1.77 0.45
CA GLU A 17 -13.08 -0.88 0.43
C GLU A 17 -12.73 0.57 0.08
N SER A 18 -11.68 1.12 0.68
CA SER A 18 -11.32 2.54 0.48
C SER A 18 -10.79 2.85 -0.91
N VAL A 19 -10.26 1.85 -1.60
CA VAL A 19 -9.61 2.00 -2.91
C VAL A 19 -10.51 1.54 -4.05
N TRP A 20 -11.35 0.52 -3.83
CA TRP A 20 -12.29 0.01 -4.85
C TRP A 20 -13.72 0.53 -4.65
N GLY A 21 -14.03 1.17 -3.51
CA GLY A 21 -15.39 1.49 -3.14
C GLY A 21 -16.17 0.23 -2.72
N HIS A 22 -17.42 0.42 -2.31
CA HIS A 22 -18.31 -0.59 -1.72
C HIS A 22 -18.73 -1.70 -2.73
N ASN A 23 -17.78 -2.39 -3.34
CA ASN A 23 -17.97 -3.57 -4.17
C ASN A 23 -17.52 -4.78 -3.36
N GLN A 24 -18.48 -5.37 -2.64
CA GLN A 24 -18.26 -6.40 -1.63
C GLN A 24 -17.82 -7.78 -2.20
N ASP A 25 -17.64 -7.87 -3.53
CA ASP A 25 -17.27 -9.11 -4.24
C ASP A 25 -15.81 -9.16 -4.70
N ILE A 26 -14.96 -8.23 -4.23
CA ILE A 26 -13.52 -8.28 -4.56
C ILE A 26 -12.87 -9.45 -3.82
N ASN A 27 -12.68 -10.55 -4.53
CA ASN A 27 -11.92 -11.70 -4.05
C ASN A 27 -10.51 -11.26 -3.66
N THR A 28 -10.07 -11.53 -2.42
CA THR A 28 -8.73 -11.16 -1.91
C THR A 28 -7.58 -11.69 -2.77
N ARG A 29 -7.87 -12.67 -3.64
CA ARG A 29 -6.95 -13.24 -4.63
C ARG A 29 -6.58 -12.29 -5.78
N THR A 30 -7.41 -11.30 -6.12
CA THR A 30 -7.09 -10.29 -7.15
C THR A 30 -6.55 -8.99 -6.57
N ALA A 31 -6.58 -8.82 -5.24
CA ALA A 31 -6.10 -7.63 -4.53
C ALA A 31 -4.73 -7.16 -5.02
N ASP A 32 -3.78 -8.10 -5.18
CA ASP A 32 -2.40 -7.83 -5.54
C ASP A 32 -2.26 -7.17 -6.92
N THR A 33 -2.96 -7.70 -7.92
CA THR A 33 -2.98 -7.15 -9.30
C THR A 33 -3.48 -5.71 -9.32
N HIS A 34 -4.54 -5.43 -8.57
CA HIS A 34 -5.09 -4.09 -8.51
C HIS A 34 -4.19 -3.14 -7.72
N ILE A 35 -3.61 -3.58 -6.59
CA ILE A 35 -2.60 -2.81 -5.84
C ILE A 35 -1.46 -2.42 -6.78
N SER A 36 -1.00 -3.33 -7.63
CA SER A 36 -0.01 -3.03 -8.67
C SER A 36 -0.49 -1.96 -9.66
N ARG A 37 -1.76 -2.02 -10.11
CA ARG A 37 -2.34 -0.98 -10.97
C ARG A 37 -2.41 0.38 -10.29
N ILE A 38 -2.82 0.44 -9.03
CA ILE A 38 -2.88 1.67 -8.23
C ILE A 38 -1.47 2.22 -8.03
N ARG A 39 -0.52 1.34 -7.74
CA ARG A 39 0.90 1.68 -7.58
C ARG A 39 1.44 2.38 -8.83
N ASN A 40 1.17 1.80 -10.00
CA ASN A 40 1.56 2.41 -11.26
C ASN A 40 0.77 3.70 -11.56
N LYS A 41 -0.55 3.69 -11.36
CA LYS A 41 -1.42 4.81 -11.71
C LYS A 41 -1.19 6.05 -10.85
N LEU A 42 -0.82 5.88 -9.58
CA LEU A 42 -0.53 6.95 -8.64
C LEU A 42 0.98 7.20 -8.46
N GLY A 43 1.83 6.43 -9.14
CA GLY A 43 3.29 6.53 -8.98
C GLY A 43 3.76 6.20 -7.57
N LEU A 44 3.12 5.25 -6.87
CA LEU A 44 3.49 4.83 -5.51
C LEU A 44 4.69 3.86 -5.52
N VAL A 45 5.68 4.18 -6.34
CA VAL A 45 6.90 3.40 -6.57
C VAL A 45 8.07 4.06 -5.83
N PRO A 46 9.08 3.27 -5.40
CA PRO A 46 10.21 3.80 -4.63
C PRO A 46 10.97 4.88 -5.41
N GLU A 47 10.94 4.82 -6.75
CA GLU A 47 11.48 5.85 -7.65
C GLU A 47 10.82 7.22 -7.46
N ASN A 48 9.56 7.24 -7.05
CA ASN A 48 8.78 8.44 -6.78
C ASN A 48 8.77 8.79 -5.27
N GLY A 49 9.58 8.09 -4.47
CA GLY A 49 9.66 8.25 -3.03
C GLY A 49 8.53 7.58 -2.25
N TRP A 50 7.85 6.57 -2.81
CA TRP A 50 6.71 5.90 -2.16
C TRP A 50 6.85 4.39 -2.21
N ARG A 51 6.46 3.68 -1.15
CA ARG A 51 6.45 2.21 -1.12
C ARG A 51 5.19 1.70 -0.44
N ILE A 52 4.55 0.73 -1.07
CA ILE A 52 3.47 -0.03 -0.43
C ILE A 52 4.05 -1.33 0.09
N SER A 53 4.04 -1.48 1.42
CA SER A 53 4.45 -2.69 2.13
C SER A 53 3.21 -3.54 2.43
N ALA A 54 3.14 -4.73 1.85
CA ALA A 54 2.09 -5.71 2.15
C ALA A 54 2.52 -6.54 3.38
N ILE A 55 1.83 -6.36 4.50
CA ILE A 55 2.07 -7.10 5.73
C ILE A 55 1.12 -8.29 5.76
N TYR A 56 1.67 -9.48 5.64
CA TYR A 56 0.92 -10.74 5.67
C TYR A 56 0.06 -10.79 6.95
N HIS A 57 -1.22 -11.15 6.80
CA HIS A 57 -2.26 -11.14 7.83
C HIS A 57 -2.70 -9.77 8.40
N HIS A 58 -1.89 -8.72 8.33
CA HIS A 58 -2.25 -7.41 8.89
C HIS A 58 -2.89 -6.44 7.89
N GLY A 59 -2.39 -6.36 6.66
CA GLY A 59 -2.85 -5.32 5.72
C GLY A 59 -1.78 -4.75 4.83
N TYR A 60 -1.96 -3.49 4.47
CA TYR A 60 -1.04 -2.74 3.62
C TYR A 60 -0.69 -1.43 4.30
N ARG A 61 0.57 -1.04 4.18
CA ARG A 61 1.10 0.22 4.69
C ARG A 61 1.70 1.01 3.54
N LEU A 62 1.29 2.27 3.39
CA LEU A 62 1.95 3.20 2.50
C LEU A 62 3.04 3.94 3.28
N GLU A 63 4.26 3.88 2.76
CA GLU A 63 5.45 4.50 3.34
C GLU A 63 6.06 5.46 2.33
N GLN A 64 6.59 6.57 2.83
CA GLN A 64 7.43 7.44 2.03
C GLN A 64 8.85 6.88 2.08
N VAL A 65 9.40 6.50 0.94
CA VAL A 65 10.81 6.12 0.84
C VAL A 65 11.55 7.39 0.52
N GLU A 66 12.12 8.04 1.52
CA GLU A 66 13.10 9.07 1.23
C GLU A 66 14.30 8.38 0.56
N THR A 67 14.71 8.90 -0.60
CA THR A 67 15.94 8.48 -1.30
C THR A 67 17.14 8.84 -0.43
N GLY A 68 17.34 8.05 0.62
CA GLY A 68 18.21 8.34 1.76
C GLY A 68 18.24 7.19 2.77
N ASP A 69 17.22 6.33 2.83
CA ASP A 69 17.23 5.12 3.67
C ASP A 69 17.96 3.96 2.99
N ALA A 70 19.22 4.19 2.65
CA ALA A 70 20.22 3.14 2.71
C ALA A 70 20.87 3.30 4.10
N THR A 71 20.74 2.29 4.95
CA THR A 71 21.33 2.18 6.30
C THR A 71 20.49 2.73 7.46
N SER A 72 19.75 1.84 8.15
CA SER A 72 19.95 1.52 9.58
C SER A 72 18.79 0.68 10.12
N THR A 73 18.95 -0.64 10.21
CA THR A 73 18.40 -1.49 11.29
C THR A 73 19.16 -2.81 11.30
N THR A 74 20.34 -2.78 11.93
CA THR A 74 20.79 -3.87 12.79
C THR A 74 20.50 -3.40 14.21
N HIS A 75 19.46 -3.95 14.84
CA HIS A 75 19.51 -4.36 16.25
C HIS A 75 18.32 -5.28 16.56
#